data_AF-A0A821FQ09-F1
#
_entry.id   AF-A0A821FQ09-F1
#
_cell.length_a   1.000
_cell.length_b   1.000
_cell.length_c   1.000
_cell.angle_alpha   90.00
_cell.angle_beta   90.00
_cell.angle_gamma   90.00
#
_symmetry.space_group_name_H-M   'P 1'
#
loop_
_entity.id
_entity.type
_entity.pdbx_description
1 polymer ?
#
loop_
_entity_poly.entity_id
_entity_poly.type
_entity_poly.pdbx_seq_one_letter_code
_entity_poly.pdbx_strand_id
1 'polypeptide(L)'
;MSVSFKPQNTRVAATKRIIRDLKDLDKLPIPGLGVTCPDESDPFVLHCNVLINDGPYHGVMIHLILHIPEDYPLTGPAGNIAPGLEFDSRYHGHIHEDYSPGYTLSTALLQIVTFFADPDLRFTPSSESIADLRRMVKNFTCKTCGHSYTNPNPTIVGYNEKNADEQQTTEEELMKSKRELIEKLTCGVTKQNVIEDQICLGYPLLVTRDNRGRLWPEIVLELISYDAYVAEIQKSGGEKLDFYENLKFRSVTGADYNHWLPLY
;
A
#
# COMPACT_ATOMS: atom_id res chain seq x y z
N MET A 1 -9.14 1.96 -35.52
CA MET A 1 -7.71 2.31 -35.38
C MET A 1 -7.15 1.41 -34.30
N SER A 2 -6.24 0.51 -34.63
CA SER A 2 -5.56 -0.34 -33.64
C SER A 2 -4.59 0.53 -32.85
N VAL A 3 -4.93 0.89 -31.62
CA VAL A 3 -4.00 1.56 -30.71
C VAL A 3 -2.95 0.52 -30.32
N SER A 4 -1.74 0.64 -30.89
CA SER A 4 -0.63 -0.23 -30.55
C SER A 4 -0.17 0.06 -29.13
N PHE A 5 -0.13 -0.99 -28.34
CA PHE A 5 0.29 -1.00 -26.96
C PHE A 5 1.78 -0.63 -26.83
N LYS A 6 2.12 0.38 -26.02
CA LYS A 6 3.50 0.54 -25.54
C LYS A 6 3.58 -0.10 -24.14
N PRO A 7 4.47 -1.09 -23.93
CA PRO A 7 4.69 -1.64 -22.60
C PRO A 7 5.01 -0.53 -21.62
N GLN A 8 4.20 -0.39 -20.57
CA GLN A 8 4.61 0.47 -19.47
C GLN A 8 5.86 -0.11 -18.82
N ASN A 9 6.80 0.77 -18.49
CA ASN A 9 7.92 0.40 -17.62
C ASN A 9 7.37 0.31 -16.20
N THR A 10 6.96 -0.90 -15.80
CA THR A 10 6.33 -1.22 -14.51
C THR A 10 7.18 -0.71 -13.34
N ARG A 11 8.50 -0.92 -13.38
CA ARG A 11 9.42 -0.45 -12.34
C ARG A 11 9.42 1.07 -12.17
N VAL A 12 9.33 1.84 -13.26
CA VAL A 12 9.26 3.32 -13.19
C VAL A 12 7.93 3.78 -12.58
N ALA A 13 6.82 3.15 -12.98
CA ALA A 13 5.50 3.45 -12.41
C ALA A 13 5.45 3.10 -10.90
N ALA A 14 5.96 1.93 -10.53
CA ALA A 14 6.07 1.48 -9.15
C ALA A 14 6.94 2.43 -8.32
N THR A 15 8.11 2.84 -8.84
CA THR A 15 8.98 3.81 -8.16
C THR A 15 8.25 5.12 -7.85
N LYS A 16 7.50 5.66 -8.82
CA LYS A 16 6.70 6.89 -8.60
C LYS A 16 5.64 6.69 -7.52
N ARG A 17 4.98 5.52 -7.51
CA ARG A 17 3.98 5.16 -6.50
C ARG A 17 4.64 5.06 -5.10
N ILE A 18 5.78 4.38 -4.97
CA ILE A 18 6.51 4.24 -3.70
C ILE A 18 6.90 5.61 -3.14
N ILE A 19 7.47 6.49 -3.98
CA ILE A 19 7.88 7.84 -3.54
C ILE A 19 6.68 8.65 -3.05
N ARG A 20 5.51 8.52 -3.70
CA ARG A 20 4.28 9.20 -3.25
C ARG A 20 3.83 8.66 -1.90
N ASP A 21 3.79 7.34 -1.73
CA ASP A 21 3.40 6.70 -0.48
C ASP A 21 4.34 7.07 0.68
N LEU A 22 5.66 7.14 0.43
CA LEU A 22 6.63 7.59 1.42
C LEU A 22 6.40 9.06 1.81
N LYS A 23 6.16 9.94 0.85
CA LYS A 23 5.82 11.36 1.12
C LYS A 23 4.54 11.49 1.94
N ASP A 24 3.55 10.63 1.70
CA ASP A 24 2.30 10.66 2.45
C ASP A 24 2.49 10.12 3.88
N LEU A 25 3.35 9.11 4.05
CA LEU A 25 3.77 8.63 5.36
C LEU A 25 4.56 9.70 6.14
N ASP A 26 5.42 10.50 5.49
CA ASP A 26 6.14 11.60 6.14
C ASP A 26 5.20 12.72 6.62
N LYS A 27 4.12 13.00 5.87
CA LYS A 27 3.10 13.98 6.25
C LYS A 27 2.24 13.51 7.43
N LEU A 28 1.94 12.22 7.46
CA LEU A 28 1.06 11.58 8.45
C LEU A 28 1.78 10.37 9.06
N PRO A 29 2.79 10.60 9.92
CA PRO A 29 3.55 9.53 10.51
C PRO A 29 2.66 8.68 11.43
N ILE A 30 2.89 7.36 11.41
CA ILE A 30 2.21 6.42 12.31
C ILE A 30 2.97 6.40 13.64
N PRO A 31 2.32 6.69 14.78
CA PRO A 31 2.98 6.65 16.09
C PRO A 31 3.56 5.26 16.37
N GLY A 32 4.79 5.20 16.90
CA GLY A 32 5.46 3.92 17.14
C GLY A 32 6.10 3.31 15.90
N LEU A 33 6.00 3.93 14.73
CA LEU A 33 6.62 3.48 13.49
C LEU A 33 7.76 4.40 13.05
N GLY A 34 8.82 3.82 12.50
CA GLY A 34 9.81 4.54 11.68
C GLY A 34 10.05 3.78 10.39
N VAL A 35 10.25 4.48 9.27
CA VAL A 35 10.52 3.88 7.95
C VAL A 35 11.74 4.55 7.31
N THR A 36 12.60 3.74 6.68
CA THR A 36 13.76 4.22 5.93
C THR A 36 13.94 3.40 4.67
N CYS A 37 14.58 4.01 3.67
CA CYS A 37 15.11 3.35 2.50
C CYS A 37 16.63 3.26 2.68
N PRO A 38 17.20 2.08 3.02
CA PRO A 38 18.63 1.98 3.32
C PRO A 38 19.53 2.31 2.13
N ASP A 39 19.04 2.07 0.92
CA ASP A 39 19.70 2.41 -0.34
C ASP A 39 18.74 3.25 -1.18
N GLU A 40 18.98 4.56 -1.27
CA GLU A 40 18.14 5.49 -2.04
C GLU A 40 18.04 5.10 -3.53
N SER A 41 18.97 4.29 -4.06
CA SER A 41 18.92 3.80 -5.43
C SER A 41 17.97 2.63 -5.63
N ASP A 42 17.55 1.95 -4.55
CA ASP A 42 16.59 0.84 -4.58
C ASP A 42 15.43 1.05 -3.59
N PRO A 43 14.41 1.85 -3.98
CA PRO A 43 13.26 2.14 -3.13
C PRO A 43 12.34 0.92 -2.91
N PHE A 44 12.65 -0.23 -3.50
CA PHE A 44 11.85 -1.45 -3.39
C PHE A 44 12.15 -2.25 -2.12
N VAL A 45 13.15 -1.84 -1.33
CA VAL A 45 13.43 -2.43 -0.02
C VAL A 45 13.36 -1.33 1.04
N LEU A 46 12.40 -1.47 1.96
CA LEU A 46 12.25 -0.55 3.08
C LEU A 46 12.55 -1.27 4.39
N HIS A 47 13.19 -0.55 5.30
CA HIS A 47 13.42 -1.01 6.67
C HIS A 47 12.55 -0.21 7.62
N CYS A 48 11.80 -0.90 8.47
CA CYS A 48 10.88 -0.27 9.41
C CYS A 48 11.17 -0.72 10.84
N ASN A 49 10.93 0.19 11.79
CA ASN A 49 10.94 -0.11 13.22
C ASN A 49 9.54 0.09 13.76
N VAL A 50 9.00 -0.93 14.42
CA VAL A 50 7.63 -0.93 14.94
C VAL A 50 7.67 -1.16 16.45
N LEU A 51 7.34 -0.15 17.23
CA LEU A 51 7.10 -0.28 18.67
C LEU A 51 5.63 -0.68 18.90
N ILE A 52 5.43 -1.85 19.49
CA ILE A 52 4.10 -2.35 19.79
C ILE A 52 3.61 -1.72 21.09
N ASN A 53 2.57 -0.91 20.99
CA ASN A 53 2.06 -0.10 22.10
C ASN A 53 0.90 -0.75 22.87
N ASP A 54 0.32 -1.83 22.37
CA ASP A 54 -0.81 -2.53 22.99
C ASP A 54 -0.72 -4.05 22.77
N GLY A 55 -1.55 -4.82 23.48
CA GLY A 55 -1.68 -6.25 23.28
C GLY A 55 -0.62 -7.13 23.95
N PRO A 56 -0.60 -8.43 23.62
CA PRO A 56 0.32 -9.40 24.24
C PRO A 56 1.79 -9.10 23.95
N TYR A 57 2.07 -8.38 22.86
CA TYR A 57 3.43 -7.99 22.46
C TYR A 57 3.81 -6.57 22.91
N HIS A 58 3.04 -5.95 23.81
CA HIS A 58 3.33 -4.62 24.34
C HIS A 58 4.81 -4.43 24.76
N GLY A 59 5.41 -3.32 24.32
CA GLY A 59 6.79 -2.93 24.59
C GLY A 59 7.86 -3.66 23.77
N VAL A 60 7.46 -4.54 22.84
CA VAL A 60 8.38 -5.17 21.87
C VAL A 60 8.63 -4.19 20.72
N MET A 61 9.90 -4.03 20.33
CA MET A 61 10.30 -3.24 19.16
C MET A 61 10.72 -4.19 18.04
N ILE A 62 10.02 -4.17 16.93
CA ILE A 62 10.22 -5.11 15.84
C ILE A 62 10.95 -4.40 14.71
N HIS A 63 12.03 -4.99 14.20
CA HIS A 63 12.59 -4.59 12.92
C HIS A 63 11.90 -5.34 11.81
N LEU A 64 11.45 -4.62 10.79
CA LEU A 64 10.72 -5.15 9.65
C LEU A 64 11.49 -4.80 8.38
N ILE A 65 11.59 -5.75 7.45
CA ILE A 65 12.11 -5.52 6.10
C ILE A 65 10.96 -5.75 5.14
N LEU A 66 10.57 -4.68 4.45
CA LEU A 66 9.55 -4.72 3.39
C LEU A 66 10.19 -4.86 2.03
N HIS A 67 9.64 -5.79 1.25
CA HIS A 67 9.97 -5.99 -0.15
C HIS A 67 8.76 -5.56 -0.99
N ILE A 68 8.95 -4.54 -1.80
CA ILE A 68 7.93 -4.00 -2.70
C ILE A 68 8.17 -4.59 -4.10
N PRO A 69 7.15 -5.11 -4.78
CA PRO A 69 7.32 -5.72 -6.10
C PRO A 69 7.42 -4.66 -7.21
N GLU A 70 7.98 -5.03 -8.36
CA GLU A 70 8.17 -4.12 -9.51
C GLU A 70 6.87 -3.70 -10.20
N ASP A 71 5.77 -4.43 -9.99
CA ASP A 71 4.42 -4.10 -10.45
C ASP A 71 3.57 -3.45 -9.36
N TYR A 72 4.17 -3.00 -8.25
CA TYR A 72 3.48 -2.25 -7.21
C TYR A 72 2.76 -1.02 -7.83
N PRO A 73 1.47 -0.80 -7.54
CA PRO A 73 0.70 -1.39 -6.44
C PRO A 73 -0.19 -2.58 -6.82
N LEU A 74 -0.09 -3.14 -8.02
CA LEU A 74 -0.95 -4.24 -8.45
C LEU A 74 -0.72 -5.50 -7.60
N THR A 75 0.53 -5.73 -7.23
CA THR A 75 0.91 -6.74 -6.25
C THR A 75 1.35 -6.04 -4.96
N GLY A 76 0.89 -6.55 -3.82
CA GLY A 76 1.17 -5.95 -2.52
C GLY A 76 2.58 -6.21 -2.03
N PRO A 77 3.10 -5.35 -1.13
CA PRO A 77 4.39 -5.59 -0.50
C PRO A 77 4.36 -6.86 0.37
N ALA A 78 5.52 -7.48 0.51
CA ALA A 78 5.78 -8.58 1.42
C ALA A 78 6.70 -8.12 2.55
N GLY A 79 6.58 -8.71 3.73
CA GLY A 79 7.35 -8.31 4.91
C GLY A 79 8.06 -9.49 5.58
N ASN A 80 9.19 -9.19 6.22
CA ASN A 80 9.95 -10.10 7.09
C ASN A 80 10.30 -9.41 8.41
N ILE A 81 10.21 -10.11 9.54
CA ILE A 81 10.66 -9.59 10.84
C ILE A 81 12.11 -9.98 11.06
N ALA A 82 13.00 -9.02 11.22
CA ALA A 82 14.37 -9.33 11.61
C ALA A 82 14.45 -9.60 13.13
N PRO A 83 15.14 -10.66 13.58
CA PRO A 83 16.30 -11.30 12.94
C PRO A 83 16.06 -12.44 11.93
N GLY A 84 14.83 -12.69 11.46
CA GLY A 84 14.54 -13.73 10.47
C GLY A 84 13.28 -14.54 10.79
N LEU A 85 12.29 -13.92 11.43
CA LEU A 85 10.94 -14.46 11.58
C LEU A 85 10.14 -13.92 10.39
N GLU A 86 9.88 -14.69 9.34
CA GLU A 86 9.00 -14.17 8.28
C GLU A 86 7.53 -14.14 8.71
N PHE A 87 6.73 -13.31 8.05
CA PHE A 87 5.28 -13.46 8.08
C PHE A 87 4.91 -14.72 7.28
N ASP A 88 4.11 -15.62 7.86
CA ASP A 88 3.66 -16.82 7.16
C ASP A 88 2.64 -16.46 6.03
N SER A 89 2.33 -17.30 5.03
CA SER A 89 1.98 -18.73 5.04
C SER A 89 3.11 -19.73 4.71
N ARG A 90 4.34 -19.24 4.65
CA ARG A 90 5.30 -19.63 5.69
C ARG A 90 6.53 -18.75 5.71
N TYR A 91 6.97 -18.16 4.59
CA TYR A 91 8.19 -17.35 4.55
C TYR A 91 8.24 -16.18 3.53
N HIS A 92 7.12 -15.85 2.85
CA HIS A 92 6.95 -14.63 2.02
C HIS A 92 5.45 -14.33 1.84
N GLY A 93 4.73 -14.15 2.95
CA GLY A 93 3.34 -13.70 2.90
C GLY A 93 3.27 -12.25 2.42
N HIS A 94 2.31 -11.94 1.53
CA HIS A 94 1.85 -10.56 1.44
C HIS A 94 1.39 -10.13 2.84
N ILE A 95 1.66 -8.88 3.21
CA ILE A 95 1.29 -8.34 4.53
C ILE A 95 -0.19 -8.58 4.85
N HIS A 96 -1.02 -8.74 3.82
CA HIS A 96 -2.43 -9.07 3.92
C HIS A 96 -2.88 -10.02 2.80
N GLU A 97 -3.66 -11.06 3.13
CA GLU A 97 -4.20 -12.00 2.13
C GLU A 97 -5.23 -11.32 1.20
N ASP A 98 -6.08 -10.44 1.74
CA ASP A 98 -7.02 -9.63 0.95
C ASP A 98 -6.42 -8.28 0.54
N TYR A 99 -5.21 -8.28 -0.01
CA TYR A 99 -4.58 -7.06 -0.49
C TYR A 99 -5.41 -6.40 -1.61
N SER A 100 -5.54 -5.07 -1.54
CA SER A 100 -6.12 -4.25 -2.60
C SER A 100 -5.07 -3.30 -3.18
N PRO A 101 -4.98 -3.11 -4.51
CA PRO A 101 -4.07 -2.16 -5.13
C PRO A 101 -4.22 -0.70 -4.66
N GLY A 102 -5.34 -0.38 -4.02
CA GLY A 102 -5.54 0.93 -3.41
C GLY A 102 -4.91 1.11 -2.03
N TYR A 103 -4.36 0.05 -1.43
CA TYR A 103 -3.63 0.16 -0.16
C TYR A 103 -2.34 0.95 -0.36
N THR A 104 -2.05 1.85 0.57
CA THR A 104 -0.78 2.56 0.62
C THR A 104 0.21 1.83 1.52
N LEU A 105 1.49 2.19 1.45
CA LEU A 105 2.48 1.73 2.43
C LEU A 105 2.04 2.04 3.86
N SER A 106 1.41 3.19 4.11
CA SER A 106 0.84 3.53 5.41
C SER A 106 -0.25 2.56 5.84
N THR A 107 -1.18 2.21 4.95
CA THR A 107 -2.23 1.21 5.25
C THR A 107 -1.61 -0.15 5.56
N ALA A 108 -0.65 -0.60 4.75
CA ALA A 108 0.00 -1.89 4.93
C ALA A 108 0.78 -1.95 6.26
N LEU A 109 1.52 -0.88 6.60
CA LEU A 109 2.26 -0.78 7.86
C LEU A 109 1.33 -0.67 9.07
N LEU A 110 0.21 0.06 8.95
CA LEU A 110 -0.80 0.14 10.00
C LEU A 110 -1.43 -1.23 10.27
N GLN A 111 -1.70 -2.03 9.22
CA GLN A 111 -2.18 -3.40 9.40
C GLN A 111 -1.20 -4.27 10.19
N ILE A 112 0.12 -4.12 9.96
CA ILE A 112 1.14 -4.81 10.76
C ILE A 112 1.08 -4.38 12.22
N VAL A 113 1.01 -3.07 12.48
CA VAL A 113 0.90 -2.52 13.84
C VAL A 113 -0.33 -3.10 14.55
N THR A 114 -1.49 -3.09 13.88
CA THR A 114 -2.74 -3.62 14.41
C THR A 114 -2.64 -5.12 14.66
N PHE A 115 -2.04 -5.89 13.75
CA PHE A 115 -1.85 -7.33 13.94
C PHE A 115 -1.07 -7.64 15.21
N PHE A 116 0.00 -6.90 15.53
CA PHE A 116 0.73 -7.14 16.77
C PHE A 116 0.01 -6.63 18.03
N ALA A 117 -0.81 -5.58 17.89
CA ALA A 117 -1.60 -5.03 18.99
C ALA A 117 -2.79 -5.94 19.35
N ASP A 118 -3.44 -6.53 18.35
CA ASP A 118 -4.56 -7.46 18.53
C ASP A 118 -4.40 -8.65 17.57
N PRO A 119 -3.51 -9.60 17.91
CA PRO A 119 -3.21 -10.70 17.02
C PRO A 119 -4.39 -11.66 17.04
N ASP A 120 -4.98 -11.94 15.87
CA ASP A 120 -6.07 -12.91 15.68
C ASP A 120 -5.55 -14.35 15.81
N LEU A 121 -5.07 -14.66 17.02
CA LEU A 121 -4.47 -15.94 17.35
C LEU A 121 -5.53 -16.84 17.96
N ARG A 122 -5.69 -18.02 17.37
CA ARG A 122 -6.47 -19.12 17.97
C ARG A 122 -6.00 -19.47 19.39
N PHE A 123 -4.76 -19.12 19.75
CA PHE A 123 -4.18 -19.30 21.06
C PHE A 123 -3.38 -18.07 21.47
N THR A 124 -3.63 -17.55 22.68
CA THR A 124 -2.80 -16.47 23.25
C THR A 124 -1.35 -16.93 23.34
N PRO A 125 -0.38 -16.13 22.87
CA PRO A 125 1.03 -16.49 22.91
C PRO A 125 1.48 -16.67 24.36
N SER A 126 2.27 -17.71 24.62
CA SER A 126 2.77 -18.00 25.96
C SER A 126 3.74 -16.90 26.42
N SER A 127 3.81 -16.65 27.73
CA SER A 127 4.76 -15.68 28.29
C SER A 127 6.22 -16.04 27.97
N GLU A 128 6.53 -17.33 27.80
CA GLU A 128 7.85 -17.82 27.40
C GLU A 128 8.18 -17.43 25.94
N SER A 129 7.24 -17.65 25.02
CA SER A 129 7.40 -17.27 23.60
C SER A 129 7.60 -15.76 23.44
N ILE A 130 6.86 -14.94 24.21
CA ILE A 130 7.03 -13.48 24.21
C ILE A 130 8.41 -13.09 24.79
N ALA A 131 8.87 -13.76 25.86
CA ALA A 131 10.18 -13.50 26.45
C ALA A 131 11.32 -13.86 25.48
N ASP A 132 11.18 -14.96 24.74
CA ASP A 132 12.12 -15.37 23.70
C ASP A 132 12.19 -14.36 22.56
N LEU A 133 11.04 -13.90 22.05
CA LEU A 133 10.98 -12.84 21.05
C LEU A 133 11.68 -11.56 21.54
N ARG A 134 11.41 -11.15 22.79
CA ARG A 134 12.07 -9.99 23.41
C ARG A 134 13.59 -10.17 23.47
N ARG A 135 14.08 -11.38 23.78
CA ARG A 135 15.52 -11.68 23.80
C ARG A 135 16.12 -11.60 22.40
N MET A 136 15.45 -12.16 21.40
CA MET A 136 15.89 -12.13 20.00
C MET A 136 16.01 -10.69 19.48
N VAL A 137 14.96 -9.89 19.69
CA VAL A 137 14.90 -8.48 19.31
C VAL A 137 16.02 -7.67 19.97
N LYS A 138 16.22 -7.83 21.29
CA LYS A 138 17.25 -7.08 22.03
C LYS A 138 18.67 -7.35 21.54
N ASN A 139 18.93 -8.57 21.09
CA ASN A 139 20.24 -8.98 20.60
C ASN A 139 20.43 -8.73 19.10
N PHE A 140 19.37 -8.36 18.38
CA PHE A 140 19.44 -8.11 16.95
C PHE A 140 20.11 -6.77 16.66
N THR A 141 20.98 -6.77 15.65
CA THR A 141 21.51 -5.55 15.05
C THR A 141 21.50 -5.72 13.53
N CYS A 142 20.81 -4.82 12.84
CA CYS A 142 20.71 -4.85 11.39
C CYS A 142 22.03 -4.42 10.76
N LYS A 143 22.56 -5.25 9.86
CA LYS A 143 23.82 -4.96 9.16
C LYS A 143 23.69 -3.84 8.12
N THR A 144 22.49 -3.64 7.56
CA THR A 144 22.24 -2.67 6.48
C THR A 144 21.99 -1.26 7.02
N CYS A 145 21.06 -1.09 7.97
CA CYS A 145 20.69 0.23 8.50
C CYS A 145 21.29 0.53 9.89
N GLY A 146 22.00 -0.41 10.51
CA GLY A 146 22.58 -0.22 11.85
C GLY A 146 21.55 -0.20 12.99
N HIS A 147 20.28 -0.51 12.73
CA HIS A 147 19.24 -0.61 13.74
C HIS A 147 19.63 -1.60 14.84
N SER A 148 19.48 -1.18 16.09
CA SER A 148 19.39 -2.07 17.23
C SER A 148 18.26 -1.64 18.17
N TYR A 149 17.88 -2.52 19.10
CA TYR A 149 16.84 -2.23 20.10
C TYR A 149 17.09 -0.93 20.88
N THR A 150 18.36 -0.57 21.13
CA THR A 150 18.74 0.64 21.88
C THR A 150 19.01 1.85 21.00
N ASN A 151 19.07 1.67 19.68
CA ASN A 151 19.29 2.73 18.70
C ASN A 151 18.39 2.49 17.48
N PRO A 152 17.08 2.79 17.59
CA PRO A 152 16.15 2.65 16.47
C PRO A 152 16.59 3.56 15.32
N ASN A 153 17.02 2.95 14.21
CA ASN A 153 17.29 3.64 12.95
C ASN A 153 16.48 2.95 11.84
N PRO A 154 15.46 3.58 11.25
CA PRO A 154 15.00 4.96 11.47
C PRO A 154 14.43 5.16 12.88
N THR A 155 14.50 6.39 13.36
CA THR A 155 13.91 6.79 14.63
C THR A 155 12.41 6.56 14.59
N ILE A 156 11.87 6.01 15.68
CA ILE A 156 10.44 5.86 15.84
C ILE A 156 9.82 7.21 16.14
N VAL A 157 8.73 7.54 15.45
CA VAL A 157 7.97 8.76 15.77
C VAL A 157 7.32 8.56 17.14
N GLY A 158 7.69 9.41 18.10
CA GLY A 158 7.19 9.37 19.46
C GLY A 158 5.68 9.61 19.51
N TYR A 159 5.00 8.95 20.44
CA TYR A 159 3.55 9.09 20.68
C TYR A 159 3.15 10.50 21.18
N ASN A 160 4.11 11.33 21.58
CA ASN A 160 3.87 12.61 22.24
C ASN A 160 4.45 13.80 21.48
N GLU A 161 4.00 14.06 20.26
CA GLU A 161 4.02 15.43 19.71
C GLU A 161 2.79 15.65 18.81
N LYS A 162 1.74 16.23 19.42
CA LYS A 162 0.91 17.36 18.94
C LYS A 162 -0.52 17.26 19.48
N ASN A 163 -0.77 17.94 20.60
CA ASN A 163 -2.02 18.68 20.73
C ASN A 163 -1.70 20.09 20.22
N ALA A 164 -2.05 20.36 18.98
CA ALA A 164 -2.23 21.73 18.51
C ALA A 164 -3.75 21.95 18.42
N ASP A 165 -4.28 22.74 19.34
CA ASP A 165 -5.57 23.38 19.16
C ASP A 165 -5.46 24.27 17.92
N GLU A 166 -6.23 23.97 16.87
CA GLU A 166 -6.32 24.80 15.68
C GLU A 166 -7.59 25.66 15.74
N GLN A 167 -7.39 26.97 15.92
CA GLN A 167 -8.39 27.97 15.59
C GLN A 167 -8.41 28.16 14.07
N GLN A 168 -9.52 27.79 13.44
CA GLN A 168 -9.70 27.77 11.98
C GLN A 168 -9.60 29.17 11.36
N THR A 169 -8.70 29.32 10.39
CA THR A 169 -8.58 30.49 9.51
C THR A 169 -9.17 30.19 8.13
N THR A 170 -9.62 31.22 7.39
CA THR A 170 -10.22 31.09 6.04
C THR A 170 -9.27 30.46 5.01
N GLU A 171 -7.96 30.55 5.23
CA GLU A 171 -6.93 29.96 4.36
C GLU A 171 -6.81 28.44 4.57
N GLU A 172 -7.04 27.95 5.80
CA GLU A 172 -7.12 26.52 6.10
C GLU A 172 -8.36 25.86 5.51
N GLU A 173 -9.51 26.54 5.53
CA GLU A 173 -10.74 26.06 4.90
C GLU A 173 -10.57 25.90 3.38
N LEU A 174 -9.95 26.88 2.71
CA LEU A 174 -9.65 26.79 1.29
C LEU A 174 -8.69 25.63 0.98
N MET A 175 -7.64 25.46 1.79
CA MET A 175 -6.70 24.36 1.66
C MET A 175 -7.36 22.99 1.90
N LYS A 176 -8.31 22.92 2.84
CA LYS A 176 -9.12 21.73 3.10
C LYS A 176 -10.01 21.39 1.91
N SER A 177 -10.77 22.34 1.38
CA SER A 177 -11.61 22.11 0.19
C SER A 177 -10.79 21.71 -1.03
N LYS A 178 -9.61 22.30 -1.22
CA LYS A 178 -8.69 21.90 -2.30
C LYS A 178 -8.23 20.44 -2.13
N ARG A 179 -7.89 20.01 -0.90
CA ARG A 179 -7.51 18.62 -0.61
C ARG A 179 -8.67 17.65 -0.90
N GLU A 180 -9.87 17.97 -0.46
CA GLU A 180 -11.06 17.13 -0.72
C GLU A 180 -11.35 16.97 -2.22
N LEU A 181 -11.15 18.04 -3.00
CA LEU A 181 -11.29 17.98 -4.47
C LEU A 181 -10.21 17.13 -5.12
N ILE A 182 -8.95 17.27 -4.68
CA ILE A 182 -7.83 16.45 -5.16
C ILE A 182 -8.12 14.96 -4.89
N GLU A 183 -8.56 14.63 -3.67
CA GLU A 183 -8.87 13.25 -3.27
C GLU A 183 -9.96 12.62 -4.15
N LYS A 184 -11.03 13.38 -4.46
CA LYS A 184 -12.10 12.94 -5.37
C LYS A 184 -11.67 12.78 -6.83
N LEU A 185 -10.58 13.43 -7.23
CA LEU A 185 -10.02 13.41 -8.59
C LEU A 185 -8.67 12.67 -8.63
N THR A 186 -8.52 11.68 -7.75
CA THR A 186 -7.35 10.83 -7.64
C THR A 186 -7.67 9.41 -8.11
N CYS A 187 -6.75 8.82 -8.85
CA CYS A 187 -6.79 7.41 -9.17
C CYS A 187 -6.67 6.56 -7.90
N GLY A 188 -7.65 5.69 -7.66
CA GLY A 188 -7.65 4.78 -6.51
C GLY A 188 -6.43 3.86 -6.46
N VAL A 189 -5.88 3.48 -7.63
CA VAL A 189 -4.74 2.57 -7.77
C VAL A 189 -3.41 3.34 -7.78
N THR A 190 -3.12 4.22 -8.74
CA THR A 190 -1.79 4.86 -8.82
C THR A 190 -1.60 6.04 -7.85
N LYS A 191 -2.68 6.49 -7.20
CA LYS A 191 -2.74 7.68 -6.35
C LYS A 191 -2.31 8.97 -7.07
N GLN A 192 -2.31 8.96 -8.40
CA GLN A 192 -2.11 10.14 -9.23
C GLN A 192 -3.41 10.93 -9.38
N ASN A 193 -3.33 12.24 -9.55
CA ASN A 193 -4.51 13.10 -9.69
C ASN A 193 -4.43 13.97 -10.95
N VAL A 194 -5.59 14.40 -11.45
CA VAL A 194 -5.68 15.17 -12.70
C VAL A 194 -5.03 16.56 -12.61
N ILE A 195 -4.86 17.09 -11.39
CA ILE A 195 -4.32 18.44 -11.17
C ILE A 195 -2.79 18.43 -11.31
N GLU A 196 -2.14 17.41 -10.72
CA GLU A 196 -0.69 17.33 -10.62
C GLU A 196 -0.05 16.45 -11.71
N ASP A 197 -0.74 15.40 -12.16
CA ASP A 197 -0.13 14.35 -12.99
C ASP A 197 -0.53 14.38 -14.48
N GLN A 198 -1.44 15.27 -14.90
CA GLN A 198 -1.96 15.32 -16.29
C GLN A 198 -2.40 13.95 -16.84
N ILE A 199 -3.19 13.22 -16.06
CA ILE A 199 -3.67 11.88 -16.39
C ILE A 199 -5.11 11.89 -16.89
N CYS A 200 -5.50 10.81 -17.60
CA CYS A 200 -6.90 10.52 -17.88
C CYS A 200 -7.44 9.54 -16.84
N LEU A 201 -8.52 9.94 -16.16
CA LEU A 201 -9.28 9.09 -15.24
C LEU A 201 -10.51 8.52 -15.94
N GLY A 202 -11.02 7.43 -15.40
CA GLY A 202 -12.22 6.78 -15.89
C GLY A 202 -12.80 5.82 -14.89
N TYR A 203 -14.04 5.41 -15.14
CA TYR A 203 -14.74 4.45 -14.32
C TYR A 203 -14.44 3.02 -14.80
N PRO A 204 -14.06 2.10 -13.90
CA PRO A 204 -14.09 0.68 -14.21
C PRO A 204 -15.53 0.25 -14.49
N LEU A 205 -15.69 -0.61 -15.51
CA LEU A 205 -16.97 -1.17 -15.91
C LEU A 205 -16.91 -2.69 -15.86
N LEU A 206 -17.91 -3.31 -15.25
CA LEU A 206 -18.19 -4.72 -15.45
C LEU A 206 -19.20 -4.85 -16.59
N VAL A 207 -18.73 -5.30 -17.75
CA VAL A 207 -19.59 -5.57 -18.90
C VAL A 207 -19.87 -7.07 -18.94
N THR A 208 -21.15 -7.42 -18.81
CA THR A 208 -21.62 -8.81 -18.92
C THR A 208 -22.50 -8.98 -20.15
N ARG A 209 -22.64 -10.23 -20.62
CA ARG A 209 -23.50 -10.57 -21.74
C ARG A 209 -24.65 -11.44 -21.24
N ASP A 210 -25.88 -11.04 -21.56
CA ASP A 210 -27.04 -11.87 -21.24
C ASP A 210 -27.24 -13.03 -22.24
N ASN A 211 -28.19 -13.92 -21.92
CA ASN A 211 -28.51 -15.09 -22.74
C ASN A 211 -29.02 -14.75 -24.16
N ARG A 212 -29.31 -13.47 -24.45
CA ARG A 212 -29.73 -12.96 -25.77
C ARG A 212 -28.60 -12.23 -26.49
N GLY A 213 -27.40 -12.24 -25.93
CA GLY A 213 -26.22 -11.58 -26.48
C GLY A 213 -26.16 -10.08 -26.23
N ARG A 214 -27.03 -9.49 -25.40
CA ARG A 214 -27.02 -8.05 -25.10
C ARG A 214 -25.97 -7.75 -24.02
N LEU A 215 -25.28 -6.62 -24.17
CA LEU A 215 -24.28 -6.15 -23.22
C LEU A 215 -24.92 -5.33 -22.10
N TRP A 216 -24.56 -5.64 -20.87
CA TRP A 216 -25.00 -4.97 -19.64
C TRP A 216 -23.79 -4.40 -18.90
N PRO A 217 -23.56 -3.08 -18.94
CA PRO A 217 -22.50 -2.44 -18.19
C PRO A 217 -22.96 -2.08 -16.77
N GLU A 218 -22.15 -2.42 -15.78
CA GLU A 218 -22.26 -1.97 -14.40
C GLU A 218 -21.04 -1.10 -14.07
N ILE A 219 -21.28 0.09 -13.51
CA ILE A 219 -20.24 1.06 -13.17
C ILE A 219 -19.73 0.78 -11.77
N VAL A 220 -18.41 0.62 -11.62
CA VAL A 220 -17.76 0.64 -10.30
C VAL A 220 -17.51 2.10 -9.91
N LEU A 221 -18.04 2.54 -8.78
CA LEU A 221 -17.98 3.94 -8.32
C LEU A 221 -16.61 4.30 -7.71
N GLU A 222 -15.56 4.12 -8.49
CA GLU A 222 -14.20 4.58 -8.19
C GLU A 222 -13.53 5.09 -9.47
N LEU A 223 -12.51 5.94 -9.32
CA LEU A 223 -11.74 6.42 -10.46
C LEU A 223 -10.42 5.64 -10.56
N ILE A 224 -10.16 5.07 -11.74
CA ILE A 224 -8.85 4.52 -12.06
C ILE A 224 -8.27 5.24 -13.28
N SER A 225 -6.94 5.40 -13.31
CA SER A 225 -6.26 5.96 -14.46
C SER A 225 -6.26 4.96 -15.61
N TYR A 226 -6.16 5.47 -16.83
CA TYR A 226 -5.93 4.63 -18.01
C TYR A 226 -4.71 3.72 -17.82
N ASP A 227 -3.65 4.27 -17.22
CA ASP A 227 -2.41 3.55 -16.94
C ASP A 227 -2.62 2.36 -15.98
N ALA A 228 -3.44 2.51 -14.94
CA ALA A 228 -3.78 1.41 -14.03
C ALA A 228 -4.56 0.30 -14.75
N TYR A 229 -5.55 0.68 -15.57
CA TYR A 229 -6.32 -0.28 -16.35
C TYR A 229 -5.45 -1.09 -17.31
N VAL A 230 -4.57 -0.38 -18.02
CA VAL A 230 -3.60 -0.96 -18.93
C VAL A 230 -2.66 -1.93 -18.21
N ALA A 231 -2.17 -1.58 -17.03
CA ALA A 231 -1.24 -2.42 -16.29
C ALA A 231 -1.87 -3.75 -15.85
N GLU A 232 -3.15 -3.77 -15.46
CA GLU A 232 -3.91 -4.99 -15.14
C GLU A 232 -4.07 -5.93 -16.35
N ILE A 233 -4.30 -5.35 -17.52
CA ILE A 233 -4.35 -6.09 -18.78
C ILE A 233 -3.01 -6.77 -19.07
N GLN A 234 -1.91 -6.04 -18.94
CA GLN A 234 -0.57 -6.58 -19.16
C GLN A 234 -0.24 -7.69 -18.18
N LYS A 235 -0.59 -7.50 -16.91
CA LYS A 235 -0.42 -8.51 -15.85
C LYS A 235 -1.15 -9.81 -16.18
N SER A 236 -2.30 -9.71 -16.84
CA SER A 236 -3.10 -10.85 -17.29
C SER A 236 -2.64 -11.47 -18.62
N GLY A 237 -1.52 -11.00 -19.20
CA GLY A 237 -0.98 -11.49 -20.47
C GLY A 237 -1.72 -10.99 -21.72
N GLY A 238 -2.55 -9.95 -21.59
CA GLY A 238 -3.27 -9.37 -22.72
C GLY A 238 -2.39 -8.49 -23.60
N GLU A 239 -2.35 -8.78 -24.91
CA GLU A 239 -1.55 -8.01 -25.89
C GLU A 239 -2.34 -6.93 -26.65
N LYS A 240 -3.69 -6.95 -26.59
CA LYS A 240 -4.59 -6.02 -27.30
C LYS A 240 -5.82 -5.70 -26.48
N LEU A 241 -6.26 -4.43 -26.50
CA LEU A 241 -7.44 -3.88 -25.80
C LEU A 241 -8.82 -4.42 -26.26
N ASP A 242 -8.83 -5.55 -26.97
CA ASP A 242 -10.01 -6.05 -27.64
C ASP A 242 -10.59 -7.25 -26.85
N PHE A 243 -11.82 -7.08 -26.36
CA PHE A 243 -12.69 -8.11 -25.77
C PHE A 243 -12.15 -8.84 -24.53
N TYR A 244 -12.23 -8.17 -23.37
CA TYR A 244 -11.97 -8.76 -22.06
C TYR A 244 -13.23 -9.27 -21.34
N GLU A 245 -14.32 -9.54 -22.07
CA GLU A 245 -15.57 -10.04 -21.46
C GLU A 245 -15.36 -11.27 -20.55
N ASN A 246 -14.35 -12.09 -20.85
CA ASN A 246 -14.00 -13.30 -20.11
C ASN A 246 -12.93 -13.11 -19.03
N LEU A 247 -12.29 -11.93 -18.97
CA LEU A 247 -11.37 -11.59 -17.89
C LEU A 247 -12.09 -10.75 -16.86
N LYS A 248 -11.65 -10.88 -15.61
CA LYS A 248 -12.11 -10.05 -14.50
C LYS A 248 -10.90 -9.52 -13.78
N PHE A 249 -10.80 -8.19 -13.74
CA PHE A 249 -9.87 -7.46 -12.91
C PHE A 249 -10.57 -7.07 -11.62
N ARG A 250 -9.80 -6.81 -10.57
CA ARG A 250 -10.36 -6.45 -9.26
C ARG A 250 -10.07 -4.99 -8.94
N SER A 251 -11.13 -4.25 -8.65
CA SER A 251 -11.11 -2.83 -8.31
C SER A 251 -10.49 -2.60 -6.92
N VAL A 252 -10.22 -1.35 -6.56
CA VAL A 252 -9.73 -0.98 -5.23
C VAL A 252 -10.73 -1.37 -4.14
N THR A 253 -12.01 -1.16 -4.43
CA THR A 253 -13.15 -1.52 -3.57
C THR A 253 -13.48 -3.02 -3.58
N GLY A 254 -12.73 -3.83 -4.34
CA GLY A 254 -12.89 -5.27 -4.41
C GLY A 254 -13.94 -5.75 -5.40
N ALA A 255 -14.56 -4.84 -6.17
CA ALA A 255 -15.54 -5.15 -7.21
C ALA A 255 -14.85 -5.67 -8.48
N ASP A 256 -15.52 -6.55 -9.21
CA ASP A 256 -15.04 -7.03 -10.50
C ASP A 256 -15.24 -5.96 -11.59
N TYR A 257 -14.32 -5.85 -12.52
CA TYR A 257 -14.49 -5.07 -13.74
C TYR A 257 -13.70 -5.69 -14.91
N ASN A 258 -14.01 -5.31 -16.14
CA ASN A 258 -13.30 -5.82 -17.32
C ASN A 258 -13.12 -4.77 -18.44
N HIS A 259 -13.82 -3.64 -18.34
CA HIS A 259 -13.68 -2.49 -19.24
C HIS A 259 -13.42 -1.22 -18.44
N TRP A 260 -13.06 -0.14 -19.14
CA TRP A 260 -12.79 1.16 -18.56
C TRP A 260 -13.41 2.26 -19.41
N LEU A 261 -14.13 3.18 -18.77
CA LEU A 261 -14.82 4.29 -19.41
C LEU A 261 -14.09 5.61 -19.13
N PRO A 262 -13.42 6.22 -20.12
CA PRO A 262 -12.70 7.48 -19.93
C PRO A 262 -13.64 8.62 -19.55
N LEU A 263 -13.13 9.53 -18.71
CA LEU A 263 -13.69 10.86 -18.46
C LEU A 263 -12.81 11.88 -19.19
N TYR A 264 -13.43 12.66 -20.07
CA TYR A 264 -12.82 13.76 -20.82
C TYR A 264 -13.35 15.11 -20.35
#